data_AF-A0A9X2DIR5-F1
#
_entry.id   AF-A0A9X2DIR5-F1
#
_cell.length_a   1.000
_cell.length_b   1.000
_cell.length_c   1.000
_cell.angle_alpha   90.00
_cell.angle_beta   90.00
_cell.angle_gamma   90.00
#
_symmetry.space_group_name_H-M   'P 1'
#
loop_
_entity.id
_entity.type
_entity.pdbx_description
1 polymer ?
#
loop_
_entity_poly.entity_id
_entity_poly.type
_entity_poly.pdbx_seq_one_letter_code
_entity_poly.pdbx_strand_id
1 'polypeptide(L)'
;MGSGLAAVAELAAIAFLIFSIGRANRSHAPGKADFWLVGFALTLCIMIGLMAAEPTFGGWLIGFLALAVGGSLGGWLALATPSKKIAQLLAGLLALHGLVAVLLSFSVVNTGPLFWGDRMIATEFERSLGTAVATLFGAAAFGGGMSLVFRRLRFGLSRRLHSLEPFRLVLVGLAAIALVLFAVWLVPGFFLLTAMLSTATGIVVVLSADDRKLPLAAVVLTAFGGLATAAIGFAFASIALIVAGGLAGAIMIARYRTMCREHSLGPFCLIVE
;
A
#
# COMPACT_ATOMS: atom_id res chain seq x y z
N MET A 1 21.25 16.55 11.99
CA MET A 1 22.23 16.48 10.87
C MET A 1 22.05 17.73 10.02
N GLY A 2 23.07 18.24 9.31
CA GLY A 2 22.81 19.32 8.35
C GLY A 2 21.75 18.87 7.34
N SER A 3 20.74 19.70 7.06
CA SER A 3 19.58 19.34 6.22
C SER A 3 19.98 18.77 4.84
N GLY A 4 21.05 19.30 4.25
CA GLY A 4 21.61 18.79 2.99
C GLY A 4 22.24 17.39 3.10
N LEU A 5 22.87 17.06 4.23
CA LEU A 5 23.50 15.75 4.43
C LEU A 5 22.45 14.64 4.57
N ALA A 6 21.34 14.94 5.26
CA ALA A 6 20.23 14.01 5.41
C ALA A 6 19.57 13.70 4.06
N ALA A 7 19.34 14.72 3.22
CA ALA A 7 18.78 14.54 1.89
C ALA A 7 19.67 13.69 0.97
N VAL A 8 21.00 13.92 0.99
CA VAL A 8 21.96 13.12 0.22
C VAL A 8 22.00 11.67 0.71
N ALA A 9 21.98 11.46 2.03
CA ALA A 9 21.92 10.13 2.62
C ALA A 9 20.64 9.40 2.23
N GLU A 10 19.48 10.08 2.24
CA GLU A 10 18.19 9.50 1.84
C GLU A 10 18.23 9.07 0.36
N LEU A 11 18.72 9.94 -0.54
CA LEU A 11 18.89 9.61 -1.97
C LEU A 11 19.81 8.40 -2.18
N ALA A 12 20.95 8.34 -1.47
CA ALA A 12 21.87 7.21 -1.55
C ALA A 12 21.20 5.91 -1.07
N ALA A 13 20.42 5.97 0.01
CA ALA A 13 19.69 4.83 0.53
C ALA A 13 18.63 4.33 -0.45
N ILE A 14 17.89 5.24 -1.08
CA ILE A 14 16.89 4.91 -2.11
C ILE A 14 17.56 4.27 -3.32
N ALA A 15 18.66 4.83 -3.81
CA ALA A 15 19.40 4.26 -4.93
C ALA A 15 19.90 2.84 -4.61
N PHE A 16 20.40 2.63 -3.40
CA PHE A 16 20.84 1.32 -2.93
C PHE A 16 19.67 0.33 -2.79
N LEU A 17 18.50 0.78 -2.33
CA LEU A 17 17.27 -0.01 -2.30
C LEU A 17 16.86 -0.46 -3.70
N ILE A 18 16.78 0.45 -4.67
CA ILE A 18 16.45 0.13 -6.07
C ILE A 18 17.45 -0.88 -6.64
N PHE A 19 18.74 -0.65 -6.41
CA PHE A 19 19.80 -1.56 -6.86
C PHE A 19 19.62 -2.97 -6.27
N SER A 20 19.34 -3.06 -4.96
CA SER A 20 19.16 -4.35 -4.28
C SER A 20 17.96 -5.13 -4.82
N ILE A 21 16.83 -4.45 -5.07
CA ILE A 21 15.61 -5.05 -5.64
C ILE A 21 15.86 -5.44 -7.11
N GLY A 22 16.49 -4.57 -7.89
CA GLY A 22 16.84 -4.83 -9.28
C GLY A 22 17.74 -6.05 -9.43
N ARG A 23 18.70 -6.22 -8.52
CA ARG A 23 19.57 -7.39 -8.47
C ARG A 23 18.80 -8.67 -8.13
N ALA A 24 17.93 -8.61 -7.11
CA ALA A 24 17.09 -9.75 -6.73
C ALA A 24 16.13 -10.19 -7.85
N ASN A 25 15.63 -9.25 -8.65
CA ASN A 25 14.69 -9.54 -9.75
C ASN A 25 15.35 -10.08 -11.03
N ARG A 26 16.67 -9.88 -11.25
CA ARG A 26 17.37 -10.38 -12.44
C ARG A 26 17.68 -11.88 -12.38
N SER A 27 17.81 -12.42 -11.18
CA SER A 27 18.16 -13.83 -10.98
C SER A 27 16.90 -14.70 -11.07
N HIS A 28 16.90 -15.73 -11.92
CA HIS A 28 15.83 -16.74 -11.95
C HIS A 28 15.68 -17.50 -10.61
N ALA A 29 16.74 -17.54 -9.82
CA ALA A 29 16.76 -18.03 -8.45
C ALA A 29 17.58 -17.05 -7.59
N PRO A 30 16.95 -16.03 -6.98
CA PRO A 30 17.68 -15.08 -6.13
C PRO A 30 18.32 -15.82 -4.95
N GLY A 31 19.60 -15.55 -4.74
CA GLY A 31 20.39 -16.16 -3.68
C GLY A 31 20.04 -15.56 -2.31
N LYS A 32 20.44 -16.23 -1.22
CA LYS A 32 20.28 -15.67 0.14
C LYS A 32 20.87 -14.25 0.25
N ALA A 33 22.03 -14.04 -0.38
CA ALA A 33 22.71 -12.74 -0.41
C ALA A 33 21.85 -11.61 -1.04
N ASP A 34 20.92 -11.94 -1.93
CA ASP A 34 20.02 -10.96 -2.56
C ASP A 34 19.01 -10.43 -1.55
N PHE A 35 18.40 -11.34 -0.78
CA PHE A 35 17.47 -10.99 0.28
C PHE A 35 18.15 -10.25 1.43
N TRP A 36 19.36 -10.66 1.82
CA TRP A 36 20.14 -9.93 2.83
C TRP A 36 20.44 -8.49 2.40
N LEU A 37 20.79 -8.28 1.13
CA LEU A 37 21.06 -6.95 0.60
C LEU A 37 19.81 -6.06 0.59
N VAL A 38 18.65 -6.61 0.21
CA VAL A 38 17.36 -5.89 0.25
C VAL A 38 17.00 -5.52 1.68
N GLY A 39 17.18 -6.43 2.65
CA GLY A 39 16.94 -6.16 4.07
C GLY A 39 17.87 -5.08 4.63
N PHE A 40 19.15 -5.12 4.27
CA PHE A 40 20.12 -4.09 4.67
C PHE A 40 19.76 -2.72 4.08
N ALA A 41 19.39 -2.66 2.80
CA ALA A 41 18.95 -1.43 2.15
C ALA A 41 17.70 -0.83 2.82
N LEU A 42 16.72 -1.66 3.15
CA LEU A 42 15.51 -1.22 3.84
C LEU A 42 15.81 -0.66 5.23
N THR A 43 16.70 -1.33 5.97
CA THR A 43 17.11 -0.90 7.32
C THR A 43 17.81 0.47 7.25
N LEU A 44 18.65 0.68 6.24
CA LEU A 44 19.33 1.95 6.02
C LEU A 44 18.33 3.09 5.76
N CYS A 45 17.33 2.87 4.88
CA CYS A 45 16.27 3.85 4.63
C CYS A 45 15.51 4.22 5.91
N ILE A 46 15.14 3.23 6.72
CA ILE A 46 14.41 3.45 7.98
C ILE A 46 15.26 4.28 8.95
N MET A 47 16.53 3.91 9.14
CA MET A 47 17.42 4.61 10.06
C MET A 47 17.69 6.05 9.65
N ILE A 48 17.90 6.31 8.35
CA ILE A 48 18.10 7.66 7.83
C ILE A 48 16.83 8.50 7.99
N GLY A 49 15.65 7.92 7.70
CA GLY A 49 14.37 8.59 7.93
C GLY A 49 14.14 8.96 9.40
N LEU A 50 14.50 8.06 10.32
CA LEU A 50 14.38 8.32 11.76
C LEU A 50 15.35 9.41 12.23
N MET A 51 16.57 9.44 11.68
CA MET A 51 17.55 10.50 11.96
C MET A 51 17.12 11.85 11.39
N ALA A 52 16.49 11.86 10.21
CA ALA A 52 16.00 13.08 9.56
C ALA A 52 14.81 13.72 10.28
N ALA A 53 14.00 12.92 10.99
CA ALA A 53 12.88 13.41 11.79
C ALA A 53 13.30 14.11 13.10
N GLU A 54 14.60 14.08 13.45
CA GLU A 54 15.18 14.62 14.69
C GLU A 54 14.32 14.36 15.95
N PRO A 55 13.93 13.09 16.22
CA PRO A 55 13.00 12.81 17.28
C PRO A 55 13.60 13.06 18.66
N THR A 56 12.74 13.45 19.60
CA THR A 56 13.10 13.48 21.03
C THR A 56 13.50 12.09 21.52
N PHE A 57 14.17 12.00 22.67
CA PHE A 57 14.54 10.71 23.27
C PHE A 57 13.34 9.74 23.39
N GLY A 58 12.16 10.25 23.74
CA GLY A 58 10.92 9.46 23.76
C GLY A 58 10.50 8.97 22.37
N GLY A 59 10.66 9.80 21.33
CA GLY A 59 10.39 9.41 19.95
C GLY A 59 11.33 8.33 19.43
N TRP A 60 12.62 8.39 19.79
CA TRP A 60 13.59 7.32 19.52
C TRP A 60 13.17 5.99 20.16
N LEU A 61 12.78 6.02 21.44
CA LEU A 61 12.37 4.83 22.18
C LEU A 61 11.12 4.18 21.55
N ILE A 62 10.11 4.98 21.23
CA ILE A 62 8.87 4.51 20.60
C ILE A 62 9.15 3.98 19.19
N GLY A 63 9.97 4.68 18.40
CA GLY A 63 10.33 4.26 17.05
C GLY A 63 11.06 2.91 17.04
N PHE A 64 12.06 2.74 17.89
CA PHE A 64 12.75 1.45 18.02
C PHE A 64 11.86 0.34 18.55
N LEU A 65 11.00 0.62 19.53
CA LEU A 65 10.06 -0.37 20.05
C LEU A 65 9.07 -0.81 18.97
N ALA A 66 8.53 0.12 18.19
CA ALA A 66 7.63 -0.18 17.08
C ALA A 66 8.32 -1.04 16.00
N LEU A 67 9.57 -0.70 15.63
CA LEU A 67 10.36 -1.48 14.68
C LEU A 67 10.69 -2.88 15.21
N ALA A 68 11.07 -2.99 16.48
CA ALA A 68 11.41 -4.26 17.10
C ALA A 68 10.18 -5.18 17.18
N VAL A 69 9.05 -4.67 17.64
CA VAL A 69 7.80 -5.45 17.76
C VAL A 69 7.25 -5.80 16.38
N GLY A 70 7.14 -4.84 15.46
CA GLY A 70 6.62 -5.09 14.12
C GLY A 70 7.51 -6.02 13.30
N GLY A 71 8.83 -5.80 13.33
CA GLY A 71 9.81 -6.61 12.61
C GLY A 71 9.91 -8.03 13.14
N SER A 72 9.93 -8.21 14.47
CA SER A 72 9.97 -9.54 15.08
C SER A 72 8.68 -10.33 14.84
N LEU A 73 7.52 -9.68 15.00
CA LEU A 73 6.23 -10.32 14.75
C LEU A 73 6.09 -10.73 13.28
N GLY A 74 6.42 -9.83 12.35
CA GLY A 74 6.41 -10.13 10.91
C GLY A 74 7.36 -11.26 10.54
N GLY A 75 8.58 -11.26 11.09
CA GLY A 75 9.57 -12.33 10.88
C GLY A 75 9.10 -13.66 11.45
N TRP A 76 8.52 -13.66 12.65
CA TRP A 76 7.98 -14.87 13.28
C TRP A 76 6.81 -15.44 12.47
N LEU A 77 5.87 -14.61 12.00
CA LEU A 77 4.77 -15.06 11.13
C LEU A 77 5.30 -15.69 9.83
N ALA A 78 6.34 -15.10 9.23
CA ALA A 78 6.93 -15.62 8.01
C ALA A 78 7.60 -17.00 8.21
N LEU A 79 8.28 -17.19 9.34
CA LEU A 79 8.93 -18.46 9.69
C LEU A 79 7.94 -19.55 10.12
N ALA A 80 6.87 -19.17 10.83
CA ALA A 80 5.87 -20.11 11.36
C ALA A 80 4.87 -20.60 10.30
N THR A 81 4.72 -19.88 9.18
CA THR A 81 3.69 -20.20 8.18
C THR A 81 4.14 -21.34 7.26
N PRO A 82 3.35 -22.42 7.12
CA PRO A 82 3.66 -23.51 6.20
C PRO A 82 3.56 -23.08 4.73
N SER A 83 4.36 -23.68 3.85
CA SER A 83 4.45 -23.29 2.43
C SER A 83 3.09 -23.28 1.69
N LYS A 84 2.16 -24.15 2.10
CA LYS A 84 0.80 -24.23 1.53
C LYS A 84 -0.08 -23.00 1.83
N LYS A 85 0.25 -22.22 2.87
CA LYS A 85 -0.51 -21.05 3.34
C LYS A 85 0.16 -19.72 3.03
N ILE A 86 1.28 -19.71 2.29
CA ILE A 86 2.01 -18.48 1.93
C ILE A 86 1.08 -17.44 1.28
N ALA A 87 0.26 -17.85 0.31
CA ALA A 87 -0.65 -16.92 -0.35
C ALA A 87 -1.70 -16.29 0.59
N GLN A 88 -2.08 -17.00 1.67
CA GLN A 88 -2.98 -16.46 2.69
C GLN A 88 -2.24 -15.46 3.59
N LEU A 89 -0.99 -15.74 3.97
CA LEU A 89 -0.15 -14.81 4.72
C LEU A 89 0.06 -13.50 3.94
N LEU A 90 0.38 -13.58 2.65
CA LEU A 90 0.55 -12.38 1.81
C LEU A 90 -0.74 -11.56 1.72
N ALA A 91 -1.90 -12.21 1.61
CA ALA A 91 -3.19 -11.50 1.61
C ALA A 91 -3.45 -10.79 2.95
N GLY A 92 -3.09 -11.42 4.08
CA GLY A 92 -3.18 -10.80 5.40
C GLY A 92 -2.24 -9.60 5.56
N LEU A 93 -0.98 -9.72 5.10
CA LEU A 93 -0.01 -8.62 5.10
C LEU A 93 -0.46 -7.47 4.21
N LEU A 94 -1.08 -7.77 3.07
CA LEU A 94 -1.66 -6.77 2.17
C LEU A 94 -2.80 -6.00 2.84
N ALA A 95 -3.68 -6.70 3.56
CA ALA A 95 -4.72 -6.04 4.34
C ALA A 95 -4.11 -5.13 5.41
N LEU A 96 -3.12 -5.62 6.16
CA LEU A 96 -2.43 -4.86 7.20
C LEU A 96 -1.76 -3.59 6.63
N HIS A 97 -1.12 -3.70 5.47
CA HIS A 97 -0.53 -2.58 4.73
C HIS A 97 -1.57 -1.53 4.35
N GLY A 98 -2.73 -1.97 3.82
CA GLY A 98 -3.85 -1.08 3.51
C GLY A 98 -4.38 -0.33 4.73
N LEU A 99 -4.48 -1.02 5.88
CA LEU A 99 -4.88 -0.40 7.15
C LEU A 99 -3.87 0.65 7.61
N VAL A 100 -2.56 0.37 7.50
CA VAL A 100 -1.50 1.34 7.81
C VAL A 100 -1.63 2.58 6.94
N ALA A 101 -1.92 2.45 5.64
CA ALA A 101 -2.13 3.60 4.75
C ALA A 101 -3.32 4.47 5.19
N VAL A 102 -4.43 3.85 5.62
CA VAL A 102 -5.60 4.57 6.15
C VAL A 102 -5.27 5.28 7.46
N LEU A 103 -4.54 4.63 8.39
CA LEU A 103 -4.13 5.21 9.66
C LEU A 103 -3.15 6.38 9.48
N LEU A 104 -2.18 6.24 8.57
CA LEU A 104 -1.26 7.32 8.21
C LEU A 104 -2.04 8.50 7.62
N SER A 105 -2.97 8.24 6.71
CA SER A 105 -3.80 9.30 6.13
C SER A 105 -4.67 9.99 7.19
N PHE A 106 -5.22 9.23 8.14
CA PHE A 106 -5.97 9.79 9.28
C PHE A 106 -5.08 10.71 10.13
N SER A 107 -3.82 10.33 10.38
CA SER A 107 -2.86 11.18 11.08
C SER A 107 -2.63 12.52 10.37
N VAL A 108 -2.52 12.50 9.03
CA VAL A 108 -2.34 13.72 8.22
C VAL A 108 -3.58 14.63 8.28
N VAL A 109 -4.79 14.05 8.29
CA VAL A 109 -6.05 14.82 8.42
C VAL A 109 -6.23 15.37 9.82
N ASN A 110 -5.94 14.59 10.86
CA ASN A 110 -6.14 14.99 12.26
C ASN A 110 -5.14 16.05 12.75
N THR A 111 -3.93 16.08 12.16
CA THR A 111 -2.94 17.14 12.42
C THR A 111 -3.26 18.46 11.70
N GLY A 112 -4.35 18.50 10.93
CA GLY A 112 -4.72 19.55 9.99
C GLY A 112 -4.88 20.98 10.50
N PRO A 113 -5.41 21.30 11.70
CA PRO A 113 -5.65 22.71 12.05
C PRO A 113 -4.42 23.48 12.57
N LEU A 114 -3.29 22.80 12.86
CA LEU A 114 -2.09 23.45 13.43
C LEU A 114 -1.11 24.00 12.38
N PHE A 115 -1.34 23.76 11.10
CA PHE A 115 -0.45 24.17 10.00
C PHE A 115 -1.14 25.06 8.95
N TRP A 116 -2.34 25.58 9.23
CA TRP A 116 -3.02 26.61 8.42
C TRP A 116 -2.35 27.99 8.60
N GLY A 117 -1.03 28.03 8.52
CA GLY A 117 -0.21 29.23 8.58
C GLY A 117 0.47 29.46 7.25
N ASP A 118 -0.16 30.31 6.43
CA ASP A 118 0.40 31.21 5.40
C ASP A 118 1.54 30.72 4.46
N ARG A 119 1.77 29.40 4.31
CA ARG A 119 2.86 28.87 3.49
C ARG A 119 2.35 27.97 2.37
N MET A 120 2.28 28.58 1.18
CA MET A 120 2.22 27.98 -0.15
C MET A 120 1.03 27.05 -0.44
N ILE A 121 0.10 27.58 -1.24
CA ILE A 121 -1.08 26.92 -1.83
C ILE A 121 -0.71 25.63 -2.60
N ALA A 122 0.51 25.50 -3.13
CA ALA A 122 0.95 24.34 -3.90
C ALA A 122 1.19 23.08 -3.02
N THR A 123 1.83 23.23 -1.86
CA THR A 123 2.14 22.13 -0.94
C THR A 123 0.90 21.56 -0.26
N GLU A 124 -0.12 22.41 -0.05
CA GLU A 124 -1.40 21.98 0.53
C GLU A 124 -2.20 21.09 -0.44
N PHE A 125 -2.17 21.41 -1.74
CA PHE A 125 -2.85 20.61 -2.75
C PHE A 125 -2.20 19.23 -2.90
N GLU A 126 -0.87 19.16 -2.96
CA GLU A 126 -0.13 17.89 -3.04
C GLU A 126 -0.38 17.01 -1.81
N ARG A 127 -0.40 17.61 -0.62
CA ARG A 127 -0.67 16.89 0.64
C ARG A 127 -2.10 16.38 0.69
N SER A 128 -3.09 17.22 0.38
CA SER A 128 -4.49 16.82 0.33
C SER A 128 -4.72 15.68 -0.68
N LEU A 129 -4.26 15.87 -1.92
CA LEU A 129 -4.42 14.88 -2.97
C LEU A 129 -3.70 13.57 -2.63
N GLY A 130 -2.49 13.65 -2.06
CA GLY A 130 -1.74 12.50 -1.57
C GLY A 130 -2.51 11.71 -0.53
N THR A 131 -3.10 12.37 0.47
CA THR A 131 -3.95 11.69 1.48
C THR A 131 -5.22 11.11 0.89
N ALA A 132 -5.88 11.83 -0.02
CA ALA A 132 -7.11 11.38 -0.67
C ALA A 132 -6.86 10.10 -1.49
N VAL A 133 -5.79 10.09 -2.27
CA VAL A 133 -5.41 8.94 -3.09
C VAL A 133 -4.91 7.78 -2.21
N ALA A 134 -4.14 8.06 -1.15
CA ALA A 134 -3.67 7.05 -0.22
C ALA A 134 -4.82 6.37 0.53
N THR A 135 -5.82 7.13 0.98
CA THR A 135 -7.03 6.57 1.62
C THR A 135 -7.80 5.70 0.66
N LEU A 136 -8.02 6.17 -0.57
CA LEU A 136 -8.74 5.41 -1.58
C LEU A 136 -8.05 4.07 -1.86
N PHE A 137 -6.79 4.07 -2.31
CA PHE A 137 -6.11 2.82 -2.64
C PHE A 137 -5.80 1.95 -1.42
N GLY A 138 -5.48 2.57 -0.26
CA GLY A 138 -5.20 1.87 0.99
C GLY A 138 -6.43 1.16 1.55
N ALA A 139 -7.58 1.84 1.60
CA ALA A 139 -8.83 1.25 2.06
C ALA A 139 -9.35 0.16 1.11
N ALA A 140 -9.19 0.33 -0.22
CA ALA A 140 -9.50 -0.71 -1.19
C ALA A 140 -8.62 -1.96 -1.00
N ALA A 141 -7.31 -1.75 -0.79
CA ALA A 141 -6.37 -2.82 -0.49
C ALA A 141 -6.71 -3.54 0.84
N PHE A 142 -7.14 -2.80 1.87
CA PHE A 142 -7.58 -3.38 3.14
C PHE A 142 -8.81 -4.28 2.96
N GLY A 143 -9.89 -3.76 2.34
CA GLY A 143 -11.11 -4.54 2.11
C GLY A 143 -10.91 -5.74 1.19
N GLY A 144 -10.12 -5.58 0.12
CA GLY A 144 -9.79 -6.66 -0.80
C GLY A 144 -8.85 -7.71 -0.19
N GLY A 145 -7.86 -7.29 0.58
CA GLY A 145 -6.94 -8.20 1.29
C GLY A 145 -7.67 -9.03 2.34
N MET A 146 -8.57 -8.41 3.11
CA MET A 146 -9.39 -9.09 4.10
C MET A 146 -10.29 -10.15 3.45
N SER A 147 -10.99 -9.79 2.36
CA SER A 147 -11.85 -10.73 1.63
C SER A 147 -11.08 -11.87 0.94
N LEU A 148 -9.85 -11.62 0.47
CA LEU A 148 -8.94 -12.67 -0.02
C LEU A 148 -8.64 -13.72 1.06
N VAL A 149 -8.37 -13.28 2.30
CA VAL A 149 -8.13 -14.18 3.44
C VAL A 149 -9.39 -15.00 3.75
N PHE A 150 -10.57 -14.36 3.81
CA PHE A 150 -11.84 -15.05 4.06
C PHE A 150 -12.15 -16.13 3.02
N ARG A 151 -11.94 -15.85 1.73
CA ARG A 151 -12.14 -16.84 0.66
C ARG A 151 -11.17 -18.01 0.78
N ARG A 152 -9.89 -17.77 1.09
CA ARG A 152 -8.90 -18.85 1.23
C ARG A 152 -9.10 -19.71 2.47
N LEU A 153 -9.75 -19.18 3.51
CA LEU A 153 -10.15 -19.94 4.70
C LEU A 153 -11.36 -20.86 4.47
N ARG A 154 -11.92 -20.93 3.25
CA ARG A 154 -13.09 -21.75 2.88
C ARG A 154 -14.31 -21.53 3.80
N PHE A 155 -14.50 -20.33 4.36
CA PHE A 155 -15.84 -19.95 4.79
C PHE A 155 -16.71 -19.97 3.53
N GLY A 156 -17.65 -20.90 3.44
CA GLY A 156 -18.38 -21.32 2.24
C GLY A 156 -19.28 -20.25 1.59
N LEU A 157 -18.72 -19.10 1.21
CA LEU A 157 -19.37 -18.06 0.42
C LEU A 157 -19.31 -18.37 -1.10
N SER A 158 -18.85 -19.57 -1.47
CA SER A 158 -18.80 -20.04 -2.84
C SER A 158 -20.22 -20.29 -3.37
N ARG A 159 -20.66 -19.37 -4.25
CA ARG A 159 -21.62 -19.54 -5.38
C ARG A 159 -22.76 -18.53 -5.48
N ARG A 160 -23.08 -17.72 -4.45
CA ARG A 160 -24.22 -16.77 -4.54
C ARG A 160 -23.88 -15.31 -4.89
N LEU A 161 -22.60 -14.95 -5.04
CA LEU A 161 -22.18 -13.55 -5.18
C LEU A 161 -21.83 -13.09 -6.61
N HIS A 162 -22.15 -13.88 -7.64
CA HIS A 162 -22.06 -13.43 -9.04
C HIS A 162 -23.14 -12.37 -9.36
N SER A 163 -24.14 -12.18 -8.50
CA SER A 163 -25.21 -11.17 -8.64
C SER A 163 -24.78 -9.74 -8.27
N LEU A 164 -23.54 -9.50 -7.82
CA LEU A 164 -23.05 -8.18 -7.39
C LEU A 164 -22.28 -7.42 -8.48
N GLU A 165 -22.17 -7.99 -9.67
CA GLU A 165 -21.49 -7.36 -10.80
C GLU A 165 -21.98 -5.94 -11.15
N PRO A 166 -23.29 -5.63 -11.18
CA PRO A 166 -23.75 -4.26 -11.47
C PRO A 166 -23.38 -3.27 -10.36
N PHE A 167 -23.21 -3.72 -9.12
CA PHE A 167 -22.82 -2.86 -8.00
C PHE A 167 -21.35 -2.43 -8.07
N ARG A 168 -20.50 -3.11 -8.84
CA ARG A 168 -19.06 -2.78 -8.96
C ARG A 168 -18.85 -1.40 -9.56
N LEU A 169 -19.50 -1.11 -10.69
CA LEU A 169 -19.39 0.18 -11.39
C LEU A 169 -19.95 1.32 -10.55
N VAL A 170 -21.06 1.06 -9.85
CA VAL A 170 -21.69 2.04 -8.95
C VAL A 170 -20.78 2.36 -7.76
N LEU A 171 -20.18 1.35 -7.12
CA LEU A 171 -19.27 1.58 -5.98
C LEU A 171 -17.98 2.27 -6.39
N VAL A 172 -17.40 1.91 -7.54
CA VAL A 172 -16.22 2.62 -8.07
C VAL A 172 -16.56 4.07 -8.39
N GLY A 173 -17.70 4.32 -9.04
CA GLY A 173 -18.18 5.68 -9.31
C GLY A 173 -18.40 6.47 -8.03
N LEU A 174 -19.02 5.86 -7.01
CA LEU A 174 -19.27 6.50 -5.73
C LEU A 174 -17.98 6.76 -4.95
N ALA A 175 -17.01 5.85 -4.99
CA ALA A 175 -15.69 6.04 -4.38
C ALA A 175 -14.91 7.16 -5.09
N ALA A 176 -15.02 7.28 -6.41
CA ALA A 176 -14.43 8.38 -7.17
C ALA A 176 -15.09 9.73 -6.84
N ILE A 177 -16.41 9.78 -6.73
CA ILE A 177 -17.13 10.98 -6.30
C ILE A 177 -16.73 11.36 -4.88
N ALA A 178 -16.68 10.40 -3.95
CA ALA A 178 -16.24 10.65 -2.58
C ALA A 178 -14.79 11.14 -2.52
N LEU A 179 -13.89 10.62 -3.37
CA LEU A 179 -12.51 11.10 -3.50
C LEU A 179 -12.48 12.58 -3.90
N VAL A 180 -13.24 12.96 -4.94
CA VAL A 180 -13.30 14.35 -5.41
C VAL A 180 -13.86 15.25 -4.31
N LEU A 181 -14.92 14.83 -3.62
CA LEU A 181 -15.48 15.57 -2.49
C LEU A 181 -14.48 15.75 -1.35
N PHE A 182 -13.74 14.70 -1.00
CA PHE A 182 -12.71 14.78 0.03
C PHE A 182 -11.55 15.70 -0.38
N ALA A 183 -11.08 15.60 -1.64
CA ALA A 183 -9.99 16.42 -2.15
C ALA A 183 -10.35 17.92 -2.21
N VAL A 184 -11.63 18.25 -2.41
CA VAL A 184 -12.11 19.64 -2.47
C VAL A 184 -12.43 20.22 -1.09
N TRP A 185 -13.07 19.45 -0.22
CA TRP A 185 -13.63 19.98 1.03
C TRP A 185 -12.78 19.67 2.28
N LEU A 186 -11.86 18.70 2.23
CA LEU A 186 -10.97 18.28 3.35
C LEU A 186 -11.68 18.03 4.69
N VAL A 187 -12.99 17.76 4.70
CA VAL A 187 -13.73 17.54 5.94
C VAL A 187 -13.47 16.12 6.45
N PRO A 188 -13.24 15.92 7.77
CA PRO A 188 -13.05 14.59 8.36
C PRO A 188 -14.21 13.62 8.08
N GLY A 189 -15.43 14.13 7.93
CA GLY A 189 -16.59 13.33 7.53
C GLY A 189 -16.45 12.70 6.15
N PHE A 190 -15.90 13.43 5.17
CA PHE A 190 -15.64 12.90 3.83
C PHE A 190 -14.48 11.90 3.82
N PHE A 191 -13.48 12.07 4.69
CA PHE A 191 -12.43 11.08 4.89
C PHE A 191 -12.99 9.73 5.34
N LEU A 192 -13.89 9.74 6.33
CA LEU A 192 -14.46 8.49 6.83
C LEU A 192 -15.38 7.85 5.78
N LEU A 193 -16.10 8.67 5.02
CA LEU A 193 -16.94 8.22 3.91
C LEU A 193 -16.12 7.58 2.80
N THR A 194 -15.01 8.20 2.37
CA THR A 194 -14.11 7.63 1.35
C THR A 194 -13.49 6.32 1.82
N ALA A 195 -13.03 6.26 3.07
CA ALA A 195 -12.49 5.03 3.65
C ALA A 195 -13.54 3.90 3.65
N MET A 196 -14.75 4.16 4.12
CA MET A 196 -15.86 3.20 4.14
C MET A 196 -16.22 2.69 2.73
N LEU A 197 -16.47 3.61 1.78
CA LEU A 197 -16.83 3.26 0.41
C LEU A 197 -15.72 2.49 -0.29
N SER A 198 -14.47 2.90 -0.08
CA SER A 198 -13.33 2.26 -0.72
C SER A 198 -13.09 0.86 -0.14
N THR A 199 -13.22 0.67 1.17
CA THR A 199 -13.20 -0.67 1.79
C THR A 199 -14.32 -1.54 1.24
N ALA A 200 -15.55 -1.02 1.11
CA ALA A 200 -16.66 -1.73 0.50
C ALA A 200 -16.35 -2.11 -0.97
N THR A 201 -15.72 -1.20 -1.72
CA THR A 201 -15.32 -1.42 -3.12
C THR A 201 -14.30 -2.54 -3.22
N GLY A 202 -13.27 -2.53 -2.36
CA GLY A 202 -12.29 -3.61 -2.28
C GLY A 202 -12.92 -4.97 -1.99
N ILE A 203 -13.88 -5.01 -1.05
CA ILE A 203 -14.62 -6.23 -0.69
C ILE A 203 -15.44 -6.73 -1.90
N VAL A 204 -16.23 -5.87 -2.53
CA VAL A 204 -17.11 -6.26 -3.65
C VAL A 204 -16.31 -6.73 -4.86
N VAL A 205 -15.19 -6.07 -5.19
CA VAL A 205 -14.32 -6.45 -6.33
C VAL A 205 -13.76 -7.86 -6.14
N VAL A 206 -13.32 -8.21 -4.93
CA VAL A 206 -12.76 -9.54 -4.66
C VAL A 206 -13.83 -10.60 -4.54
N LEU A 207 -14.96 -10.30 -3.90
CA LEU A 207 -16.03 -11.29 -3.74
C LEU A 207 -16.72 -11.63 -5.07
N SER A 208 -16.81 -10.67 -5.97
CA SER A 208 -17.39 -10.86 -7.31
C SER A 208 -16.40 -11.47 -8.31
N ALA A 209 -15.13 -11.67 -7.95
CA ALA A 209 -14.13 -12.24 -8.85
C ALA A 209 -14.20 -13.78 -8.88
N ASP A 210 -14.11 -14.37 -10.07
CA ASP A 210 -14.04 -15.83 -10.23
C ASP A 210 -12.82 -16.44 -9.53
N ASP A 211 -12.92 -17.71 -9.15
CA ASP A 211 -11.80 -18.46 -8.55
C ASP A 211 -10.56 -18.49 -9.47
N ARG A 212 -10.75 -18.42 -10.81
CA ARG A 212 -9.65 -18.32 -11.78
C ARG A 212 -8.96 -16.95 -11.77
N LYS A 213 -9.70 -15.88 -11.46
CA LYS A 213 -9.22 -14.48 -11.46
C LYS A 213 -8.70 -14.03 -10.09
N LEU A 214 -8.89 -14.84 -9.04
CA LEU A 214 -8.43 -14.56 -7.67
C LEU A 214 -6.92 -14.27 -7.52
N PRO A 215 -5.98 -15.01 -8.16
CA PRO A 215 -4.56 -14.65 -8.07
C PRO A 215 -4.27 -13.30 -8.74
N LEU A 216 -5.00 -12.97 -9.80
CA LEU A 216 -4.85 -11.71 -10.52
C LEU A 216 -5.34 -10.53 -9.67
N ALA A 217 -6.45 -10.69 -8.95
CA ALA A 217 -6.96 -9.70 -8.01
C ALA A 217 -5.94 -9.37 -6.91
N ALA A 218 -5.26 -10.39 -6.38
CA ALA A 218 -4.23 -10.19 -5.36
C ALA A 218 -3.05 -9.34 -5.88
N VAL A 219 -2.62 -9.53 -7.13
CA VAL A 219 -1.57 -8.72 -7.75
C VAL A 219 -2.02 -7.26 -7.91
N VAL A 220 -3.25 -7.01 -8.37
CA VAL A 220 -3.80 -5.65 -8.51
C VAL A 220 -3.92 -4.96 -7.16
N LEU A 221 -4.44 -5.64 -6.13
CA LEU A 221 -4.54 -5.09 -4.78
C LEU A 221 -3.16 -4.79 -4.20
N THR A 222 -2.15 -5.60 -4.51
CA THR A 222 -0.77 -5.33 -4.11
C THR A 222 -0.21 -4.11 -4.83
N ALA A 223 -0.56 -3.90 -6.11
CA ALA A 223 -0.23 -2.68 -6.83
C ALA A 223 -0.90 -1.44 -6.20
N PHE A 224 -2.16 -1.56 -5.77
CA PHE A 224 -2.86 -0.50 -5.02
C PHE A 224 -2.17 -0.19 -3.69
N GLY A 225 -1.68 -1.20 -2.97
CA GLY A 225 -0.85 -1.00 -1.78
C GLY A 225 0.41 -0.17 -2.08
N GLY A 226 1.11 -0.47 -3.17
CA GLY A 226 2.28 0.32 -3.62
C GLY A 226 1.93 1.76 -4.00
N LEU A 227 0.85 1.95 -4.77
CA LEU A 227 0.34 3.28 -5.14
C LEU A 227 -0.11 4.08 -3.92
N ALA A 228 -0.73 3.44 -2.92
CA ALA A 228 -1.10 4.08 -1.66
C ALA A 228 0.14 4.56 -0.89
N THR A 229 1.20 3.75 -0.84
CA THR A 229 2.49 4.15 -0.25
C THR A 229 3.13 5.32 -0.98
N ALA A 230 3.05 5.35 -2.31
CA ALA A 230 3.58 6.47 -3.08
C ALA A 230 2.77 7.76 -2.80
N ALA A 231 1.44 7.65 -2.77
CA ALA A 231 0.53 8.75 -2.50
C ALA A 231 0.72 9.35 -1.09
N ILE A 232 0.87 8.51 -0.06
CA ILE A 232 1.15 9.00 1.29
C ILE A 232 2.57 9.59 1.39
N GLY A 233 3.51 9.14 0.55
CA GLY A 233 4.83 9.74 0.40
C GLY A 233 4.77 11.20 -0.04
N PHE A 234 3.86 11.57 -0.95
CA PHE A 234 3.60 12.97 -1.30
C PHE A 234 3.04 13.75 -0.11
N ALA A 235 2.16 13.16 0.70
CA ALA A 235 1.61 13.82 1.88
C ALA A 235 2.63 14.12 2.99
N PHE A 236 3.66 13.28 3.13
CA PHE A 236 4.76 13.47 4.07
C PHE A 236 6.02 14.09 3.43
N ALA A 237 5.98 14.44 2.14
CA ALA A 237 7.13 14.91 1.37
C ALA A 237 8.37 13.98 1.48
N SER A 238 8.15 12.66 1.56
CA SER A 238 9.22 11.66 1.64
C SER A 238 9.49 11.02 0.29
N ILE A 239 10.67 11.30 -0.27
CA ILE A 239 11.13 10.75 -1.55
C ILE A 239 11.26 9.23 -1.43
N ALA A 240 11.67 8.71 -0.27
CA ALA A 240 11.79 7.28 -0.04
C ALA A 240 10.46 6.53 -0.23
N LEU A 241 9.35 7.04 0.34
CA LEU A 241 8.04 6.42 0.17
C LEU A 241 7.51 6.55 -1.26
N ILE A 242 7.71 7.71 -1.90
CA ILE A 242 7.31 7.94 -3.30
C ILE A 242 7.97 6.92 -4.21
N VAL A 243 9.29 6.76 -4.10
CA VAL A 243 10.06 5.87 -4.97
C VAL A 243 9.82 4.40 -4.65
N ALA A 244 9.84 4.00 -3.37
CA ALA A 244 9.61 2.61 -2.99
C ALA A 244 8.18 2.15 -3.33
N GLY A 245 7.18 2.98 -3.05
CA GLY A 245 5.78 2.71 -3.38
C GLY A 245 5.54 2.65 -4.90
N GLY A 246 6.07 3.63 -5.63
CA GLY A 246 5.96 3.69 -7.09
C GLY A 246 6.62 2.50 -7.78
N LEU A 247 7.80 2.10 -7.32
CA LEU A 247 8.52 0.92 -7.82
C LEU A 247 7.70 -0.37 -7.57
N ALA A 248 7.20 -0.57 -6.35
CA ALA A 248 6.38 -1.74 -6.02
C ALA A 248 5.09 -1.79 -6.85
N GLY A 249 4.40 -0.66 -7.02
CA GLY A 249 3.21 -0.55 -7.85
C GLY A 249 3.47 -0.89 -9.32
N ALA A 250 4.53 -0.32 -9.90
CA ALA A 250 4.90 -0.55 -11.30
C ALA A 250 5.27 -2.01 -11.59
N ILE A 251 6.04 -2.66 -10.69
CA ILE A 251 6.40 -4.08 -10.82
C ILE A 251 5.15 -4.96 -10.84
N MET A 252 4.20 -4.70 -9.95
CA MET A 252 2.96 -5.49 -9.86
C MET A 252 2.06 -5.29 -11.07
N ILE A 253 1.95 -4.07 -11.60
CA ILE A 253 1.20 -3.80 -12.84
C ILE A 253 1.83 -4.52 -14.04
N ALA A 254 3.17 -4.50 -14.13
CA ALA A 254 3.88 -5.26 -15.16
C ALA A 254 3.58 -6.77 -15.07
N ARG A 255 3.60 -7.32 -13.85
CA ARG A 255 3.25 -8.73 -13.59
C ARG A 255 1.79 -9.06 -13.89
N TYR A 256 0.86 -8.17 -13.56
CA TYR A 256 -0.55 -8.31 -13.91
C TYR A 256 -0.72 -8.48 -15.43
N ARG A 257 -0.02 -7.66 -16.22
CA ARG A 257 -0.08 -7.73 -17.68
C ARG A 257 0.49 -9.04 -18.24
N THR A 258 1.59 -9.55 -17.69
CA THR A 258 2.13 -10.85 -18.12
C THR A 258 1.17 -11.98 -17.80
N MET A 259 0.57 -11.99 -16.59
CA MET A 259 -0.41 -13.00 -16.20
C MET A 259 -1.68 -12.95 -17.06
N CYS A 260 -2.19 -11.76 -17.41
CA CYS A 260 -3.34 -11.65 -18.30
C CYS A 260 -3.07 -12.28 -19.68
N ARG A 261 -1.87 -12.05 -20.24
CA ARG A 261 -1.45 -12.63 -21.51
C ARG A 261 -1.32 -14.15 -21.44
N GLU A 262 -0.73 -14.67 -20.37
CA GLU A 262 -0.58 -16.12 -20.15
C GLU A 262 -1.94 -16.84 -20.09
N HIS A 263 -2.96 -16.18 -19.53
CA HIS A 263 -4.32 -16.70 -19.47
C HIS A 263 -5.21 -16.31 -20.66
N SER A 264 -4.62 -15.80 -21.76
CA SER A 264 -5.30 -15.34 -22.98
C SER A 264 -6.49 -14.39 -22.76
N LEU A 265 -6.43 -13.58 -21.70
CA LEU A 265 -7.44 -12.59 -21.37
C LEU A 265 -7.00 -11.18 -21.83
N GLY A 266 -7.97 -10.34 -22.15
CA GLY A 266 -7.73 -8.95 -22.57
C GLY A 266 -7.08 -8.09 -21.47
N PRO A 267 -6.69 -6.82 -21.77
CA PRO A 267 -6.05 -5.92 -20.80
C PRO A 267 -6.94 -5.62 -19.58
N PHE A 268 -8.26 -5.71 -19.73
CA PHE A 268 -9.26 -5.54 -18.68
C PHE A 268 -9.77 -6.87 -18.11
N CYS A 269 -8.93 -7.92 -18.11
CA CYS A 269 -9.23 -9.27 -17.63
C CYS A 269 -9.98 -9.36 -16.28
N LEU A 270 -9.72 -8.42 -15.36
CA LEU A 270 -10.35 -8.39 -14.04
C LEU A 270 -11.75 -7.73 -14.01
N ILE A 271 -12.08 -6.94 -15.04
CA ILE A 271 -13.26 -6.05 -15.09
C ILE A 271 -14.26 -6.52 -16.15
N VAL A 272 -13.78 -7.09 -17.25
CA VAL A 272 -14.60 -7.55 -18.38
C VAL A 272 -14.48 -9.07 -18.45
N GLU A 273 -15.62 -9.75 -18.51
CA GLU A 273 -15.70 -11.19 -18.79
C GLU A 273 -15.50 -11.49 -20.27
#